data_AF-A0A0D3DEH7-F1
#
_entry.id   AF-A0A0D3DEH7-F1
#
_cell.length_a   1.000
_cell.length_b   1.000
_cell.length_c   1.000
_cell.angle_alpha   90.00
_cell.angle_beta   90.00
_cell.angle_gamma   90.00
#
_symmetry.space_group_name_H-M   'P 1'
#
loop_
_entity.id
_entity.type
_entity.pdbx_description
1 polymer ?
#
loop_
_entity_poly.entity_id
_entity_poly.type
_entity_poly.pdbx_seq_one_letter_code
_entity_poly.pdbx_strand_id
1 'polypeptide(L)'
;MRKTVGGDVQGDEEVTGARPPGIKAAKAAKKKKGVQEESNQTELRTVLKMKDKLNKQKLLEKFIEKPDPLSEMEMSLKLKLISEMLG
;
A
#
# COMPACT_ATOMS: atom_id res chain seq x y z
N MET A 1 -34.13 -43.90 -24.76
CA MET A 1 -32.95 -44.72 -25.12
C MET A 1 -31.71 -43.86 -24.94
N ARG A 2 -30.72 -44.28 -24.15
CA ARG A 2 -29.40 -43.61 -24.09
C ARG A 2 -28.48 -44.30 -25.09
N LYS A 3 -27.74 -43.56 -25.91
CA LYS A 3 -26.51 -44.09 -26.53
C LYS A 3 -25.53 -42.97 -26.85
N THR A 4 -24.39 -43.06 -26.19
CA THR A 4 -23.15 -42.30 -26.38
C THR A 4 -22.37 -42.85 -27.57
N VAL A 5 -21.73 -41.99 -28.36
CA VAL A 5 -20.49 -42.32 -29.10
C VAL A 5 -19.62 -41.07 -29.10
N GLY A 6 -18.45 -41.17 -28.49
CA GLY A 6 -17.37 -40.20 -28.63
C GLY A 6 -16.55 -40.49 -29.88
N GLY A 7 -15.95 -39.44 -30.43
CA GLY A 7 -14.92 -39.52 -31.46
C GLY A 7 -13.87 -38.45 -31.16
N ASP A 8 -12.66 -38.89 -30.84
CA ASP A 8 -11.46 -38.08 -30.71
C ASP A 8 -10.86 -37.81 -32.10
N VAL A 9 -10.63 -36.55 -32.50
CA VAL A 9 -9.52 -36.18 -33.42
C VAL A 9 -9.05 -34.74 -33.14
N GLN A 10 -7.76 -34.65 -32.84
CA GLN A 10 -6.83 -33.52 -32.78
C GLN A 10 -7.01 -32.44 -33.87
N GLY A 11 -6.87 -31.16 -33.52
CA GLY A 11 -6.72 -30.08 -34.50
C GLY A 11 -6.57 -28.71 -33.84
N ASP A 12 -5.34 -28.24 -33.74
CA ASP A 12 -4.92 -26.93 -33.24
C ASP A 12 -5.30 -25.87 -34.28
N GLU A 13 -6.46 -25.21 -34.15
CA GLU A 13 -6.76 -23.98 -34.89
C GLU A 13 -7.56 -23.01 -34.02
N GLU A 14 -7.12 -21.76 -34.09
CA GLU A 14 -7.61 -20.56 -33.44
C GLU A 14 -9.10 -20.30 -33.73
N VAL A 15 -9.99 -21.03 -33.06
CA VAL A 15 -11.43 -20.77 -33.11
C VAL A 15 -11.71 -19.65 -32.11
N THR A 16 -11.99 -18.45 -32.65
CA THR A 16 -12.70 -17.36 -31.97
C THR A 16 -14.10 -17.85 -31.58
N GLY A 17 -14.15 -18.71 -30.56
CA GLY A 17 -15.35 -19.41 -30.15
C GLY A 17 -16.33 -18.46 -29.52
N ALA A 18 -17.41 -18.14 -30.24
CA ALA A 18 -18.67 -17.80 -29.62
C ALA A 18 -19.00 -18.94 -28.64
N ARG A 19 -18.81 -18.66 -27.35
CA ARG A 19 -18.87 -19.69 -26.31
C ARG A 19 -20.28 -20.27 -26.26
N PRO A 20 -20.41 -21.60 -26.20
CA PRO A 20 -21.71 -22.24 -26.25
C PRO A 20 -22.63 -21.74 -25.11
N PRO A 21 -23.92 -21.53 -25.39
CA PRO A 21 -24.88 -21.05 -24.39
C PRO A 21 -25.01 -22.09 -23.26
N GLY A 22 -24.89 -21.64 -22.01
CA GLY A 22 -25.03 -22.49 -20.81
C GLY A 22 -23.78 -22.60 -19.93
N ILE A 23 -22.62 -22.10 -20.39
CA ILE A 23 -21.38 -22.09 -19.60
C ILE A 23 -21.30 -20.78 -18.80
N LYS A 24 -21.40 -20.85 -17.46
CA LYS A 24 -21.28 -19.68 -16.58
C LYS A 24 -19.94 -18.96 -16.81
N ALA A 25 -20.03 -17.65 -17.06
CA ALA A 25 -18.87 -16.77 -17.19
C ALA A 25 -18.14 -16.63 -15.85
N ALA A 26 -17.08 -17.40 -15.63
CA ALA A 26 -16.07 -17.00 -14.67
C ALA A 26 -15.32 -15.81 -15.30
N LYS A 27 -15.67 -14.61 -14.83
CA LYS A 27 -15.15 -13.32 -15.31
C LYS A 27 -13.64 -13.37 -15.60
N ALA A 28 -13.26 -13.28 -16.87
CA ALA A 28 -11.93 -12.82 -17.26
C ALA A 28 -11.85 -11.29 -17.09
N ALA A 29 -12.01 -10.82 -15.85
CA ALA A 29 -11.77 -9.42 -15.53
C ALA A 29 -10.26 -9.19 -15.56
N LYS A 30 -9.74 -8.68 -16.68
CA LYS A 30 -8.39 -8.11 -16.75
C LYS A 30 -8.29 -7.00 -15.70
N LYS A 31 -7.73 -7.31 -14.52
CA LYS A 31 -7.47 -6.34 -13.44
C LYS A 31 -6.46 -5.31 -13.96
N LYS A 32 -6.88 -4.06 -14.17
CA LYS A 32 -5.96 -2.92 -14.28
C LYS A 32 -5.33 -2.69 -12.90
N LYS A 33 -4.07 -3.07 -12.71
CA LYS A 33 -3.43 -3.16 -11.38
C LYS A 33 -2.44 -2.04 -11.05
N GLY A 34 -2.31 -0.99 -11.88
CA GLY A 34 -1.12 -0.12 -11.85
C GLY A 34 -1.28 1.31 -11.36
N VAL A 35 -2.44 1.76 -10.86
CA VAL A 35 -2.60 3.19 -10.47
C VAL A 35 -3.06 3.36 -9.03
N GLN A 36 -3.96 2.48 -8.56
CA GLN A 36 -4.48 2.55 -7.19
C GLN A 36 -3.44 2.11 -6.15
N GLU A 37 -2.58 1.15 -6.49
CA GLU A 37 -1.59 0.61 -5.55
C GLU A 37 -0.43 1.60 -5.33
N GLU A 38 0.01 2.26 -6.41
CA GLU A 38 1.04 3.31 -6.40
C GLU A 38 0.61 4.53 -5.57
N SER A 39 -0.63 5.01 -5.80
CA SER A 39 -1.19 6.19 -5.10
C SER A 39 -1.30 5.94 -3.59
N ASN A 40 -1.84 4.79 -3.18
CA ASN A 40 -1.89 4.41 -1.77
C ASN A 40 -0.50 4.39 -1.12
N GLN A 41 0.54 3.90 -1.81
CA GLN A 41 1.90 3.91 -1.25
C GLN A 41 2.44 5.33 -1.06
N THR A 42 2.18 6.23 -2.01
CA THR A 42 2.62 7.64 -1.90
C THR A 42 1.90 8.38 -0.76
N GLU A 43 0.61 8.14 -0.58
CA GLU A 43 -0.19 8.69 0.51
C GLU A 43 0.31 8.20 1.87
N LEU A 44 0.55 6.89 2.01
CA LEU A 44 1.08 6.31 3.24
C LEU A 44 2.46 6.89 3.59
N ARG A 45 3.36 7.03 2.62
CA ARG A 45 4.67 7.68 2.84
C ARG A 45 4.52 9.12 3.30
N THR A 46 3.54 9.86 2.77
CA THR A 46 3.27 11.24 3.18
C THR A 46 2.78 11.30 4.62
N VAL A 47 1.82 10.45 4.99
CA VAL A 47 1.29 10.38 6.36
C VAL A 47 2.38 10.00 7.36
N LEU A 48 3.26 9.06 7.03
CA LEU A 48 4.39 8.69 7.89
C LEU A 48 5.35 9.86 8.11
N LYS A 49 5.73 10.58 7.05
CA LYS A 49 6.57 11.78 7.17
C LYS A 49 5.93 12.85 8.05
N MET A 50 4.61 13.06 7.92
CA MET A 50 3.87 14.00 8.77
C MET A 50 3.84 13.53 10.23
N LYS A 51 3.62 12.23 10.46
CA LYS A 51 3.63 11.63 11.81
C LYS A 51 4.99 11.81 12.49
N ASP A 52 6.09 11.62 11.77
CA ASP A 52 7.43 11.80 12.32
C ASP A 52 7.67 13.26 12.75
N LYS A 53 7.25 14.23 11.92
CA LYS A 53 7.32 15.66 12.27
C LYS A 53 6.49 15.99 13.52
N LEU A 54 5.27 15.48 13.61
CA LEU A 54 4.40 15.67 14.78
C LEU A 54 4.98 15.04 16.05
N ASN A 55 5.59 13.86 15.94
CA ASN A 55 6.23 13.20 17.08
C ASN A 55 7.42 14.00 17.62
N LYS A 56 8.26 14.55 16.73
CA LYS A 56 9.37 15.43 17.11
C LYS A 56 8.87 16.69 17.82
N GLN A 57 7.82 17.33 17.31
CA GLN A 57 7.18 18.48 17.95
C GLN A 57 6.65 18.16 19.35
N LYS A 58 5.90 17.07 19.50
CA LYS A 58 5.38 16.63 20.81
C LYS A 58 6.46 16.29 21.81
N LEU A 59 7.57 15.72 21.36
CA LEU A 59 8.72 15.46 22.22
C LEU A 59 9.35 16.78 22.69
N LEU A 60 9.47 17.77 21.80
CA LEU A 60 9.99 19.09 22.14
C LEU A 60 9.08 19.84 23.11
N GLU A 61 7.75 19.78 22.93
CA GLU A 61 6.76 20.33 23.85
C GLU A 61 6.99 19.79 25.27
N LYS A 62 7.15 18.48 25.43
CA LYS A 62 7.44 17.86 26.74
C LYS A 62 8.75 18.34 27.37
N PHE A 63 9.77 18.64 26.57
CA PHE A 63 11.03 19.22 27.08
C PHE A 63 10.90 20.71 27.45
N ILE A 64 9.90 21.41 26.92
CA ILE A 64 9.61 22.80 27.25
C ILE A 64 8.70 22.90 28.48
N GLU A 65 7.76 21.95 28.64
CA GLU A 65 6.83 21.89 29.76
C GLU A 65 7.50 21.57 31.11
N LYS A 66 8.67 20.92 31.11
CA LYS A 66 9.40 20.60 32.34
C LYS A 66 9.82 21.89 33.08
N PRO A 67 9.33 22.12 34.32
CA PRO A 67 9.63 23.33 35.09
C PRO A 67 11.02 23.30 35.76
N ASP A 68 11.62 22.11 35.86
CA ASP A 68 12.93 21.89 36.49
C ASP A 68 14.08 22.08 35.48
N PRO A 69 15.29 22.47 35.93
CA PRO A 69 16.44 22.56 35.05
C PRO A 69 16.72 21.20 34.41
N LEU A 70 16.69 21.16 33.07
CA LEU A 70 17.02 19.97 32.30
C LEU A 70 18.43 19.51 32.65
N SER A 71 18.62 18.20 32.79
CA SER A 71 19.97 17.64 32.90
C SER A 71 20.79 17.96 31.63
N GLU A 72 22.11 17.95 31.73
CA GLU A 72 23.00 18.21 30.60
C GLU A 72 22.69 17.31 29.39
N MET A 73 22.35 16.04 29.66
CA MET A 73 21.97 15.07 28.64
C MET A 73 20.65 15.44 27.95
N GLU A 74 19.63 15.82 28.71
CA GLU A 74 18.33 16.23 28.16
C GLU A 74 18.44 17.55 27.39
N MET A 75 19.25 18.49 27.87
CA MET A 75 19.52 19.73 27.17
C MET A 75 20.24 19.47 25.84
N SER A 76 21.24 18.59 25.83
CA SER A 76 21.91 18.15 24.59
C SER A 76 20.93 17.52 23.60
N LEU A 77 20.04 16.65 24.08
CA LEU A 77 19.00 16.03 23.26
C LEU A 77 18.03 17.07 22.68
N LYS A 78 17.57 18.02 23.50
CA LYS A 78 16.69 19.12 23.08
C LYS A 78 17.34 19.95 21.97
N LEU A 79 18.61 20.31 22.12
CA LEU A 79 19.35 21.08 21.12
C LEU A 79 19.47 20.31 19.80
N LYS A 80 19.86 19.03 19.84
CA LYS A 80 19.93 18.17 18.65
C LYS A 80 18.59 18.07 17.93
N LEU A 81 17.51 17.88 18.70
CA LEU A 81 16.16 17.79 18.15
C LEU A 81 15.73 19.09 17.45
N ILE A 82 16.03 20.25 18.05
CA ILE A 82 15.76 21.56 17.43
C ILE A 82 16.57 21.70 16.14
N SER A 83 17.86 21.36 16.15
CA SER A 83 18.71 21.40 14.95
C SER A 83 18.19 20.49 13.84
N GLU A 84 17.72 19.28 14.15
CA GLU A 84 17.14 18.37 13.17
C GLU A 84 15.80 18.86 12.60
N MET A 85 15.05 19.67 13.35
CA MET A 85 13.77 20.23 12.91
C MET A 85 13.91 21.51 12.07
N LEU A 86 14.98 22.29 12.30
CA LEU A 86 15.23 23.58 11.63
C LEU A 86 16.33 23.51 10.55
N GLY A 87 17.12 22.44 10.54
CA GLY A 87 18.16 22.18 9.54
C GLY A 87 17.67 21.50 8.27
#